data_AF-A0A6G1F0G0-F1
#
_entry.id   AF-A0A6G1F0G0-F1
#
_cell.length_a   1.000
_cell.length_b   1.000
_cell.length_c   1.000
_cell.angle_alpha   90.00
_cell.angle_beta   90.00
_cell.angle_gamma   90.00
#
_symmetry.space_group_name_H-M   'P 1'
#
loop_
_entity.id
_entity.type
_entity.pdbx_description
1 polymer ?
#
loop_
_entity_poly.entity_id
_entity_poly.type
_entity_poly.pdbx_seq_one_letter_code
_entity_poly.pdbx_strand_id
1 'polypeptide(L)'
;MSMSSTRTIIQRNNQSSEINLGRNVQVPCPAMTNPNDCAFFVMRYMELYDGDTSSLLNTIQPEKSKELRSQILYYLIFHRCNIARLPEDIEAFHPVAEETAPDQA
;
A
#
# COMPACT_ATOMS: atom_id res chain seq x y z
N MET A 1 -44.62 8.51 -56.74
CA MET A 1 -44.65 7.14 -56.17
C MET A 1 -43.59 6.31 -56.88
N SER A 2 -42.47 6.00 -56.22
CA SER A 2 -41.78 4.70 -56.29
C SER A 2 -40.58 4.78 -55.34
N MET A 3 -40.56 3.91 -54.35
CA MET A 3 -39.57 3.85 -53.27
C MET A 3 -38.63 2.67 -53.48
N SER A 4 -37.45 2.79 -52.85
CA SER A 4 -36.57 1.70 -52.40
C SER A 4 -35.65 1.11 -53.47
N SER A 5 -34.41 0.73 -53.17
CA SER A 5 -33.82 0.39 -51.87
C SER A 5 -32.30 0.49 -51.94
N THR A 6 -31.69 1.39 -51.17
CA THR A 6 -30.24 1.37 -50.92
C THR A 6 -30.01 0.55 -49.66
N ARG A 7 -29.37 -0.61 -49.79
CA ARG A 7 -28.98 -1.45 -48.65
C ARG A 7 -27.96 -0.69 -47.80
N THR A 8 -28.37 -0.22 -46.62
CA THR A 8 -27.45 0.27 -45.60
C THR A 8 -26.72 -0.91 -44.98
N ILE A 9 -25.42 -1.04 -45.26
CA ILE A 9 -24.54 -1.94 -44.51
C ILE A 9 -24.35 -1.31 -43.14
N ILE A 10 -25.02 -1.84 -42.12
CA ILE A 10 -24.70 -1.53 -40.73
C ILE A 10 -23.32 -2.13 -40.47
N GLN A 11 -22.28 -1.31 -40.54
CA GLN A 11 -21.01 -1.63 -39.89
C GLN A 11 -21.31 -1.69 -38.39
N ARG A 12 -21.40 -2.90 -37.86
CA ARG A 12 -21.35 -3.11 -36.41
C ARG A 12 -20.01 -2.54 -35.97
N ASN A 13 -20.05 -1.42 -35.25
CA ASN A 13 -18.93 -0.98 -34.43
C ASN A 13 -18.67 -2.10 -33.42
N ASN A 14 -17.77 -3.00 -33.75
CA ASN A 14 -17.10 -3.80 -32.76
C ASN A 14 -16.02 -2.91 -32.12
N GLN A 15 -16.45 -1.86 -31.43
CA GLN A 15 -15.61 -1.31 -30.37
C GLN A 15 -15.69 -2.31 -29.23
N SER A 16 -14.87 -3.36 -29.36
CA SER A 16 -14.42 -4.13 -28.23
C SER A 16 -13.97 -3.11 -27.19
N SER A 17 -14.64 -3.06 -26.04
CA SER A 17 -14.23 -2.22 -24.93
C SER A 17 -12.81 -2.65 -24.56
N GLU A 18 -11.82 -1.93 -25.07
CA GLU A 18 -10.44 -2.03 -24.61
C GLU A 18 -10.48 -1.62 -23.14
N ILE A 19 -10.57 -2.62 -22.28
CA ILE A 19 -10.16 -2.54 -20.88
C ILE A 19 -8.78 -1.89 -20.92
N ASN A 20 -8.73 -0.61 -20.54
CA ASN A 20 -7.52 0.19 -20.47
C ASN A 20 -6.62 -0.46 -19.41
N LEU A 21 -5.81 -1.42 -19.86
CA LEU A 21 -4.88 -2.17 -19.05
C LEU A 21 -3.73 -1.22 -18.67
N GLY A 22 -3.87 -0.60 -17.49
CA GLY A 22 -2.80 0.13 -16.83
C GLY A 22 -2.74 1.62 -17.13
N ARG A 23 -3.61 2.41 -16.50
CA ARG A 23 -3.29 3.84 -16.30
C ARG A 23 -2.09 3.92 -15.35
N ASN A 24 -0.99 4.53 -15.81
CA ASN A 24 0.10 4.93 -14.92
C ASN A 24 -0.37 6.15 -14.12
N VAL A 25 -0.73 5.95 -12.86
CA VAL A 25 -1.14 7.02 -11.95
C VAL A 25 0.07 7.35 -11.08
N GLN A 26 0.59 8.57 -11.23
CA GLN A 26 1.60 9.07 -10.31
C GLN A 26 0.94 9.53 -9.02
N VAL A 27 1.26 8.84 -7.93
CA VAL A 27 0.80 9.17 -6.59
C VAL A 27 1.84 10.04 -5.90
N PRO A 28 1.48 11.24 -5.42
CA PRO A 28 2.34 12.03 -4.56
C PRO A 28 2.72 11.23 -3.30
N CYS A 29 4.00 11.17 -2.99
CA CYS A 29 4.52 10.50 -1.80
C CYS A 29 5.61 11.38 -1.18
N PRO A 30 5.73 11.46 0.16
CA PRO A 30 6.77 12.25 0.79
C PRO A 30 8.17 11.84 0.34
N ALA A 31 8.98 12.84 -0.01
CA ALA A 31 10.35 12.63 -0.44
C ALA A 31 11.19 12.16 0.75
N MET A 32 11.86 11.03 0.56
CA MET A 32 12.75 10.47 1.56
C MET A 32 14.08 11.23 1.62
N THR A 33 14.63 11.38 2.82
CA THR A 33 15.89 12.10 3.07
C THR A 33 17.13 11.20 3.04
N ASN A 34 16.98 9.91 3.39
CA ASN A 34 18.06 8.92 3.43
C ASN A 34 17.75 7.77 2.47
N PRO A 35 18.59 7.47 1.46
CA PRO A 35 18.33 6.41 0.48
C PRO A 35 18.06 5.02 1.07
N ASN A 36 18.61 4.72 2.26
CA ASN A 36 18.43 3.43 2.92
C ASN A 36 17.06 3.27 3.61
N ASP A 37 16.26 4.33 3.68
CA ASP A 37 14.96 4.28 4.35
C ASP A 37 13.80 3.91 3.41
N CYS A 38 14.09 3.61 2.13
CA CYS A 38 13.07 3.50 1.08
C CYS A 38 12.02 2.43 1.38
N ALA A 39 12.47 1.28 1.88
CA ALA A 39 11.59 0.18 2.26
C ALA A 39 10.65 0.56 3.41
N PHE A 40 11.11 1.35 4.38
CA PHE A 40 10.30 1.78 5.52
C PHE A 40 9.19 2.75 5.11
N PHE A 41 9.50 3.67 4.19
CA PHE A 41 8.49 4.57 3.63
C PHE A 41 7.46 3.81 2.80
N VAL A 42 7.91 2.83 2.00
CA VAL A 42 7.03 1.96 1.21
C VAL A 42 6.12 1.10 2.11
N MET A 43 6.64 0.53 3.19
CA MET A 43 5.85 -0.23 4.15
C MET A 43 4.76 0.63 4.81
N ARG A 44 5.13 1.83 5.29
CA ARG A 44 4.15 2.75 5.89
C ARG A 44 3.14 3.28 4.88
N TYR A 45 3.55 3.48 3.63
CA TYR A 45 2.65 3.83 2.54
C TYR A 45 1.61 2.72 2.33
N MET A 46 2.05 1.46 2.20
CA MET A 46 1.13 0.33 2.01
C MET A 46 0.19 0.12 3.20
N GLU A 47 0.66 0.37 4.42
CA GLU A 47 -0.13 0.29 5.65
C GLU A 47 -1.28 1.31 5.69
N LEU A 48 -1.02 2.53 5.19
CA LEU A 48 -1.96 3.65 5.27
C LEU A 48 -2.77 3.87 3.98
N TYR A 49 -2.45 3.14 2.91
CA TYR A 49 -3.09 3.33 1.61
C TYR A 49 -4.55 2.84 1.67
N ASP A 50 -5.47 3.80 1.67
CA ASP A 50 -6.92 3.57 1.66
C ASP A 50 -7.56 3.78 0.27
N GLY A 51 -6.72 4.01 -0.75
CA GLY A 51 -7.15 4.38 -2.10
C GLY A 51 -7.12 5.88 -2.38
N ASP A 52 -7.01 6.73 -1.35
CA ASP A 52 -6.78 8.17 -1.47
C ASP A 52 -5.33 8.51 -1.08
N THR A 53 -4.72 9.38 -1.88
CA THR A 53 -3.32 9.81 -1.73
C THR A 53 -3.17 11.01 -0.80
N SER A 54 -4.29 11.69 -0.50
CA SER A 54 -4.33 12.93 0.28
C SER A 54 -3.97 12.72 1.75
N SER A 55 -4.35 11.57 2.32
CA SER A 55 -4.06 11.17 3.70
C SER A 55 -2.56 10.93 3.91
N LEU A 56 -1.90 10.30 2.93
CA LEU A 56 -0.51 9.83 3.01
C LEU A 56 0.54 10.95 3.13
N LEU A 57 0.31 12.09 2.48
CA LEU A 57 1.24 13.22 2.50
C LEU A 57 1.39 13.83 3.91
N ASN A 58 0.36 13.71 4.74
CA ASN A 58 0.36 14.27 6.09
C ASN A 58 0.90 13.29 7.15
N THR A 59 0.92 11.99 6.84
CA THR A 59 1.25 10.95 7.82
C THR A 59 2.73 10.56 7.81
N ILE A 60 3.37 10.57 6.65
CA ILE A 60 4.79 10.21 6.54
C ILE A 60 5.64 11.48 6.62
N GLN A 61 6.19 11.72 7.81
CA GLN A 61 7.08 12.84 8.14
C GLN A 61 8.55 12.44 7.88
N PRO A 62 9.21 12.90 6.81
CA PRO A 62 10.56 12.47 6.47
C PRO A 62 11.62 12.75 7.54
N GLU A 63 11.39 13.81 8.33
CA GLU A 63 12.20 14.20 9.49
C GLU A 63 12.14 13.17 10.64
N LYS A 64 11.11 12.32 10.67
CA LYS A 64 10.93 11.22 11.63
C LYS A 64 11.30 9.85 11.06
N SER A 65 12.13 9.82 10.02
CA SER A 65 12.55 8.58 9.33
C SER A 65 13.22 7.57 10.27
N LYS A 66 13.97 8.04 11.28
CA LYS A 66 14.63 7.17 12.27
C LYS A 66 13.60 6.47 13.17
N GLU A 67 12.62 7.22 13.66
CA GLU A 67 11.52 6.72 14.48
C GLU A 67 10.70 5.72 13.68
N LEU A 68 10.34 6.06 12.44
CA LEU A 68 9.62 5.16 11.53
C LEU A 68 10.37 3.84 11.32
N ARG A 69 11.68 3.91 11.02
CA ARG A 69 12.54 2.73 10.87
C ARG A 69 12.56 1.89 12.15
N SER A 70 12.72 2.51 13.32
CA SER A 70 12.73 1.78 14.59
C SER A 70 11.40 1.08 14.88
N GLN A 71 10.28 1.74 14.62
CA GLN A 71 8.93 1.18 14.78
C GLN A 71 8.72 -0.04 13.89
N ILE A 72 9.04 0.09 12.59
CA ILE A 72 8.86 -1.00 11.64
C ILE A 72 9.80 -2.16 11.95
N LEU A 73 11.07 -1.90 12.28
CA LEU A 73 12.00 -2.96 12.67
C LEU A 73 11.53 -3.69 13.93
N TYR A 74 11.10 -2.95 14.96
CA TYR A 74 10.56 -3.55 16.18
C TYR A 74 9.37 -4.45 15.87
N TYR A 75 8.42 -3.95 15.08
CA TYR A 75 7.26 -4.72 14.64
C TYR A 75 7.70 -5.99 13.89
N LEU A 76 8.59 -5.89 12.90
CA LEU A 76 9.03 -7.05 12.11
C LEU A 76 9.78 -8.10 12.94
N ILE A 77 10.66 -7.65 13.86
CA ILE A 77 11.47 -8.55 14.70
C ILE A 77 10.56 -9.36 15.64
N PHE A 78 9.61 -8.71 16.30
CA PHE A 78 8.75 -9.33 17.30
C PHE A 78 7.37 -9.72 16.76
N HIS A 79 7.17 -9.67 15.44
CA HIS A 79 5.90 -10.09 14.85
C HIS A 79 5.71 -11.59 15.05
N ARG A 80 4.50 -12.02 15.37
CA ARG A 80 4.14 -13.45 15.54
C ARG A 80 4.44 -14.33 14.31
N CYS A 81 4.56 -13.72 13.12
CA CYS A 81 4.91 -14.44 11.89
C CYS A 81 6.42 -14.49 11.62
N ASN A 82 7.25 -13.79 12.41
CA ASN A 82 8.69 -13.93 12.32
C ASN A 82 9.11 -15.25 12.96
N ILE A 83 9.49 -16.21 12.13
CA ILE A 83 9.95 -17.55 12.55
C ILE A 83 11.48 -17.64 12.67
N ALA A 84 12.19 -16.52 12.43
CA ALA A 84 13.64 -16.50 12.57
C ALA A 84 14.01 -16.62 14.05
N ARG A 85 15.02 -17.46 14.34
CA ARG A 85 15.61 -17.50 15.68
C ARG A 85 16.34 -16.19 15.95
N LEU A 86 15.95 -15.49 17.00
CA LEU A 86 16.60 -14.24 17.39
C LEU A 86 17.84 -14.52 18.28
N PRO A 87 18.86 -13.66 18.23
CA PRO A 87 19.93 -13.65 19.23
C PRO A 87 19.41 -13.38 20.64
N GLU A 88 20.04 -13.96 21.66
CA GLU A 88 19.61 -13.82 23.08
C GLU A 88 19.50 -12.36 23.52
N ASP A 89 20.44 -11.51 23.10
CA ASP A 89 20.43 -10.08 23.41
C ASP A 89 19.20 -9.35 22.84
N ILE A 90 18.61 -9.87 21.76
CA ILE A 90 17.41 -9.30 21.12
C ILE A 90 16.14 -9.90 21.74
N GLU A 91 16.15 -11.20 22.07
CA GLU A 91 15.04 -11.87 22.77
C GLU A 91 14.69 -11.18 24.10
N ALA A 92 15.69 -10.60 24.77
CA ALA A 92 15.48 -9.81 26.00
C ALA A 92 14.53 -8.61 25.82
N PHE A 93 14.29 -8.14 24.59
CA PHE A 93 13.40 -7.03 24.28
C PHE A 93 12.02 -7.46 23.78
N HIS A 94 11.70 -8.76 23.82
CA HIS A 94 10.40 -9.25 23.41
C HIS A 94 9.29 -8.52 24.21
N PRO A 95 8.24 -8.00 23.54
CA PRO A 95 7.15 -7.35 24.26
C PRO A 95 6.53 -8.36 25.24
N VAL A 96 6.38 -7.93 26.50
CA VAL A 96 5.54 -8.62 27.47
C VAL A 96 4.13 -8.51 26.92
N ALA A 97 3.46 -9.65 26.68
CA ALA A 97 2.09 -9.62 26.20
C ALA A 97 1.25 -8.74 27.13
N GLU A 98 0.69 -7.64 26.61
CA GLU A 98 -0.46 -7.04 27.25
C GLU A 98 -1.51 -8.13 27.31
N GLU A 99 -1.92 -8.53 28.51
CA GLU A 99 -3.15 -9.30 28.71
C GLU A 99 -4.27 -8.50 28.04
N THR A 100 -4.63 -8.87 26.82
CA THR A 100 -5.88 -8.44 26.21
C THR A 100 -6.98 -8.96 27.13
N ALA A 101 -7.51 -8.06 27.95
CA ALA A 101 -8.71 -8.32 28.73
C ALA A 101 -9.76 -8.91 27.77
N PRO A 102 -10.44 -10.01 28.14
CA PRO A 102 -11.43 -10.61 27.26
C PRO A 102 -12.53 -9.59 27.00
N ASP A 103 -12.79 -9.33 25.72
CA ASP A 103 -13.98 -8.62 25.24
C ASP A 103 -15.20 -9.26 25.90
N GLN A 104 -15.83 -8.53 26.81
CA GLN A 104 -17.12 -8.93 27.36
C GLN A 104 -18.15 -8.67 26.28
N ALA A 105 -18.70 -9.79 25.78
CA ALA A 105 -19.78 -9.87 24.80
C ALA A 105 -21.08 -9.19 25.25
#